data_AF-A0A257XB96-F1
#
_entry.id   AF-A0A257XB96-F1
#
_cell.length_a   1.000
_cell.length_b   1.000
_cell.length_c   1.000
_cell.angle_alpha   90.00
_cell.angle_beta   90.00
_cell.angle_gamma   90.00
#
_symmetry.space_group_name_H-M   'P 1'
#
loop_
_entity.id
_entity.type
_entity.pdbx_description
1 polymer ?
#
loop_
_entity_poly.entity_id
_entity_poly.type
_entity_poly.pdbx_seq_one_letter_code
_entity_poly.pdbx_strand_id
1 'polypeptide(L)'
;MELRARAQTSGAIRALLGLAPKSARRVRPDGTDEDVLLDLIQPGDLLRVRPGEKVPVDGRLIEGRCAVDESLITGESLPVTKSAEDGVIAGTLALTGGFVMRAEKVGRETLLAQIVQMVATAQRSRAPIQRLADQVAGWFVPGVVAIAALAFVLWMLVGPEPRFSYALMAAVSVLIIACPCALGLATPMSIMVGVGRGAQAGVLVKNAEALERLERVSVLVVDKTGTLTEGRPRVTETRPGCHDWNDHGFSQGFKSDHAGGAHVVLCDGSVAFLSTNIDYLTYQRLGERRDGQPVGEY
;
A
#
# COMPACT_ATOMS: atom_id res chain seq x y z
N MET A 1 -17.83 17.62 2.43
CA MET A 1 -16.37 17.35 2.57
C MET A 1 -16.04 15.85 2.52
N GLU A 2 -16.86 14.98 3.10
CA GLU A 2 -16.70 13.51 3.10
C GLU A 2 -16.55 12.89 1.70
N LEU A 3 -17.30 13.38 0.71
CA LEU A 3 -17.20 12.95 -0.70
C LEU A 3 -15.85 13.29 -1.35
N ARG A 4 -15.18 14.38 -0.95
CA ARG A 4 -13.86 14.77 -1.48
C ARG A 4 -12.73 13.90 -0.93
N ALA A 5 -12.83 13.48 0.34
CA ALA A 5 -11.87 12.55 0.94
C ALA A 5 -11.97 11.15 0.30
N ARG A 6 -13.19 10.64 0.05
CA ARG A 6 -13.43 9.38 -0.69
C ARG A 6 -12.89 9.42 -2.14
N ALA A 7 -12.95 10.58 -2.79
CA ALA A 7 -12.45 10.73 -4.16
C ALA A 7 -10.92 10.58 -4.25
N GLN A 8 -10.15 11.04 -3.26
CA GLN A 8 -8.69 10.88 -3.24
C GLN A 8 -8.25 9.44 -2.96
N THR A 9 -8.96 8.68 -2.13
CA THR A 9 -8.65 7.25 -1.84
C THR A 9 -8.97 6.35 -3.03
N SER A 10 -9.98 6.71 -3.82
CA SER A 10 -10.34 6.00 -5.06
C SER A 10 -9.26 6.07 -6.15
N GLY A 11 -8.36 7.06 -6.07
CA GLY A 11 -7.25 7.24 -7.02
C GLY A 11 -6.21 6.12 -6.96
N ALA A 12 -5.88 5.64 -5.75
CA ALA A 12 -4.88 4.58 -5.58
C ALA A 12 -5.35 3.23 -6.15
N ILE A 13 -6.64 2.91 -5.99
CA ILE A 13 -7.24 1.71 -6.59
C ILE A 13 -7.27 1.82 -8.12
N ARG A 14 -7.57 3.01 -8.67
CA ARG A 14 -7.49 3.25 -10.12
C ARG A 14 -6.08 3.12 -10.67
N ALA A 15 -5.07 3.55 -9.92
CA ALA A 15 -3.67 3.37 -10.30
C ALA A 15 -3.31 1.88 -10.38
N LEU A 16 -3.74 1.07 -9.40
CA LEU A 16 -3.56 -0.39 -9.43
C LEU A 16 -4.30 -1.06 -10.60
N LEU A 17 -5.52 -0.62 -10.92
CA LEU A 17 -6.29 -1.12 -12.06
C LEU A 17 -5.65 -0.74 -13.42
N GLY A 18 -4.85 0.32 -13.48
CA GLY A 18 -4.05 0.70 -14.65
C GLY A 18 -2.74 -0.10 -14.81
N LEU A 19 -2.44 -1.00 -13.87
CA LEU A 19 -1.24 -1.84 -13.96
C LEU A 19 -1.44 -3.06 -14.86
N ALA A 20 -2.64 -3.60 -14.98
CA ALA A 20 -2.90 -4.69 -15.90
C ALA A 20 -3.05 -4.16 -17.35
N PRO A 21 -2.37 -4.75 -18.35
CA PRO A 21 -2.60 -4.42 -19.75
C PRO A 21 -4.00 -4.88 -20.19
N LYS A 22 -4.56 -4.27 -21.24
CA LYS A 22 -5.90 -4.64 -21.77
C LYS A 22 -5.86 -5.84 -22.74
N SER A 23 -4.71 -6.07 -23.35
CA SER A 23 -4.46 -7.12 -24.31
C SER A 23 -3.16 -7.83 -23.97
N ALA A 24 -3.05 -9.08 -24.38
CA ALA A 24 -1.82 -9.85 -24.31
C ALA A 24 -1.57 -10.53 -25.65
N ARG A 25 -0.31 -10.91 -25.85
CA ARG A 25 0.11 -11.61 -27.04
C ARG A 25 0.19 -13.10 -26.79
N ARG A 26 -0.73 -13.86 -27.36
CA ARG A 26 -0.76 -15.31 -27.28
C ARG A 26 0.08 -15.91 -28.41
N VAL A 27 0.92 -16.87 -28.07
CA VAL A 27 1.69 -17.67 -29.03
C VAL A 27 0.83 -18.86 -29.43
N ARG A 28 0.50 -18.95 -30.71
CA ARG A 28 -0.26 -20.08 -31.26
C ARG A 28 0.63 -21.31 -31.41
N PRO A 29 0.03 -22.52 -31.57
CA PRO A 29 0.79 -23.76 -31.77
C PRO A 29 1.69 -23.75 -33.02
N ASP A 30 1.37 -22.90 -34.00
CA ASP A 30 2.16 -22.69 -35.23
C ASP A 30 3.35 -21.73 -35.03
N GLY A 31 3.55 -21.22 -33.80
CA GLY A 31 4.62 -20.28 -33.44
C GLY A 31 4.31 -18.82 -33.77
N THR A 32 3.13 -18.52 -34.32
CA THR A 32 2.73 -17.14 -34.63
C THR A 32 2.19 -16.41 -33.40
N ASP A 33 2.38 -15.08 -33.37
CA ASP A 33 1.88 -14.22 -32.30
C ASP A 33 0.48 -13.67 -32.67
N GLU A 34 -0.47 -13.77 -31.75
CA GLU A 34 -1.82 -13.22 -31.86
C GLU A 34 -2.12 -12.29 -30.67
N ASP A 35 -2.45 -11.03 -30.92
CA ASP A 35 -2.89 -10.12 -29.86
C ASP A 35 -4.37 -10.40 -29.52
N VAL A 36 -4.63 -10.82 -28.28
CA VAL A 36 -5.95 -11.15 -27.74
C VAL A 36 -6.28 -10.28 -26.53
N LEU A 37 -7.58 -10.09 -26.26
CA LEU A 37 -8.03 -9.45 -25.03
C LEU A 37 -7.66 -10.31 -23.82
N LEU A 38 -7.33 -9.65 -22.69
CA LEU A 38 -6.93 -10.34 -21.47
C LEU A 38 -8.00 -11.33 -20.98
N ASP A 39 -9.28 -11.00 -21.20
CA ASP A 39 -10.43 -11.81 -20.79
C ASP A 39 -10.57 -13.13 -21.57
N LEU A 40 -9.90 -13.25 -22.71
CA LEU A 40 -9.92 -14.45 -23.56
C LEU A 40 -8.78 -15.43 -23.26
N ILE A 41 -7.85 -15.04 -22.37
CA ILE A 41 -6.69 -15.86 -21.99
C ILE A 41 -7.16 -16.94 -21.00
N GLN A 42 -6.76 -18.18 -21.26
CA GLN A 42 -7.03 -19.31 -20.37
C GLN A 42 -5.75 -19.81 -19.68
N PRO A 43 -5.85 -20.45 -18.51
CA PRO A 43 -4.74 -21.17 -17.92
C PRO A 43 -4.16 -22.18 -18.91
N GLY A 44 -2.83 -22.22 -19.04
CA GLY A 44 -2.12 -23.05 -20.00
C GLY A 44 -1.76 -22.34 -21.31
N ASP A 45 -2.36 -21.18 -21.62
CA ASP A 45 -1.97 -20.40 -22.82
C ASP A 45 -0.51 -19.94 -22.72
N LEU A 46 0.19 -19.98 -23.87
CA LEU A 46 1.53 -19.43 -24.00
C LEU A 46 1.44 -17.96 -24.40
N LEU A 47 2.11 -17.09 -23.66
CA LEU A 47 2.08 -15.64 -23.86
C LEU A 47 3.51 -15.12 -24.05
N ARG A 48 3.70 -14.27 -25.06
CA ARG A 48 4.97 -13.61 -25.33
C ARG A 48 4.97 -12.22 -24.71
N VAL A 49 5.98 -11.93 -23.89
CA VAL A 49 6.18 -10.62 -23.26
C VAL A 49 7.49 -10.03 -23.77
N ARG A 50 7.44 -8.81 -24.31
CA ARG A 50 8.61 -8.09 -24.83
C ARG A 50 9.23 -7.17 -23.78
N PRO A 51 10.50 -6.76 -23.96
CA PRO A 51 11.09 -5.73 -23.13
C PRO A 51 10.24 -4.45 -23.15
N GLY A 52 9.99 -3.87 -21.98
CA GLY A 52 9.13 -2.70 -21.77
C GLY A 52 7.64 -3.00 -21.64
N GLU A 53 7.21 -4.25 -21.80
CA GLU A 53 5.80 -4.64 -21.64
C GLU A 53 5.50 -5.10 -20.21
N LYS A 54 4.24 -4.95 -19.81
CA LYS A 54 3.75 -5.45 -18.53
C LYS A 54 3.35 -6.91 -18.66
N VAL A 55 3.64 -7.69 -17.63
CA VAL A 55 3.21 -9.08 -17.53
C VAL A 55 1.68 -9.14 -17.43
N PRO A 56 0.99 -9.84 -18.35
CA PRO A 56 -0.47 -9.77 -18.46
C PRO A 56 -1.22 -10.54 -17.37
N VAL A 57 -0.71 -11.71 -16.98
CA VAL A 57 -1.34 -12.63 -16.02
C VAL A 57 -0.26 -13.28 -15.15
N ASP A 58 -0.63 -13.96 -14.07
CA ASP A 58 0.36 -14.72 -13.28
C ASP A 58 0.69 -16.01 -14.01
N GLY A 59 1.97 -16.39 -14.01
CA GLY A 59 2.40 -17.60 -14.67
C GLY A 59 3.87 -17.92 -14.48
N ARG A 60 4.39 -18.76 -15.35
CA ARG A 60 5.76 -19.27 -15.28
C ARG A 60 6.49 -19.08 -16.60
N LEU A 61 7.74 -18.65 -16.56
CA LEU A 61 8.59 -18.59 -17.75
C LEU A 61 8.81 -20.00 -18.31
N ILE A 62 8.65 -20.16 -19.62
CA ILE A 62 8.99 -21.39 -20.34
C ILE A 62 10.28 -21.17 -21.14
N GLU A 63 10.43 -20.01 -21.77
CA GLU A 63 11.59 -19.69 -22.59
C GLU A 63 12.04 -18.24 -22.40
N GLY A 64 13.36 -18.04 -22.44
CA GLY A 64 13.98 -16.72 -22.32
C GLY A 64 14.50 -16.41 -20.92
N ARG A 65 15.06 -15.21 -20.79
CA ARG A 65 15.56 -14.64 -19.53
C ARG A 65 15.24 -13.16 -19.54
N CYS A 66 14.71 -12.65 -18.43
CA CYS A 66 14.31 -11.25 -18.33
C CYS A 66 14.53 -10.70 -16.92
N ALA A 67 14.93 -9.44 -16.81
CA ALA A 67 14.85 -8.70 -15.54
C ALA A 67 13.45 -8.10 -15.40
N VAL A 68 12.74 -8.45 -14.31
CA VAL A 68 11.37 -7.99 -14.04
C VAL A 68 11.36 -7.04 -12.85
N ASP A 69 10.75 -5.88 -13.03
CA ASP A 69 10.48 -4.94 -11.93
C ASP A 69 9.19 -5.34 -11.20
N GLU A 70 9.37 -5.86 -9.97
CA GLU A 70 8.29 -6.26 -9.07
C GLU A 70 8.02 -5.21 -7.98
N SER A 71 8.69 -4.04 -8.00
CA SER A 71 8.69 -3.05 -6.92
C SER A 71 7.30 -2.55 -6.53
N LEU A 72 6.40 -2.42 -7.50
CA LEU A 72 5.01 -1.98 -7.26
C LEU A 72 4.18 -2.97 -6.45
N ILE A 73 4.56 -4.25 -6.39
CA ILE A 73 3.83 -5.32 -5.71
C ILE A 73 4.58 -5.78 -4.47
N THR A 74 5.89 -6.02 -4.57
CA THR A 74 6.72 -6.55 -3.48
C THR A 74 7.33 -5.47 -2.60
N GLY A 75 7.45 -4.23 -3.10
CA GLY A 75 8.18 -3.15 -2.44
C GLY A 75 9.70 -3.25 -2.58
N GLU A 76 10.23 -4.32 -3.17
CA GLU A 76 11.66 -4.47 -3.44
C GLU A 76 12.06 -3.63 -4.65
N SER A 77 12.95 -2.65 -4.44
CA SER A 77 13.34 -1.70 -5.49
C SER A 77 14.26 -2.32 -6.57
N LEU A 78 14.83 -3.49 -6.29
CA LEU A 78 15.74 -4.24 -7.17
C LEU A 78 14.93 -5.07 -8.16
N PRO A 79 15.11 -4.89 -9.49
CA PRO A 79 14.55 -5.81 -10.46
C PRO A 79 15.08 -7.22 -10.25
N VAL A 80 14.21 -8.21 -10.39
CA VAL A 80 14.54 -9.63 -10.18
C VAL A 80 14.78 -10.29 -11.53
N THR A 81 15.94 -10.92 -11.71
CA THR A 81 16.25 -11.71 -12.90
C THR A 81 15.47 -13.03 -12.85
N LYS A 82 14.66 -13.28 -13.88
CA LYS A 82 13.85 -14.49 -14.07
C LYS A 82 14.35 -15.29 -15.26
N SER A 83 14.36 -16.60 -15.11
CA SER A 83 14.78 -17.59 -16.09
C SER A 83 13.68 -18.66 -16.29
N ALA A 84 13.93 -19.63 -17.17
CA ALA A 84 12.99 -20.73 -17.39
C ALA A 84 12.59 -21.39 -16.06
N GLU A 85 11.32 -21.75 -15.94
CA GLU A 85 10.67 -22.27 -14.73
C GLU A 85 10.44 -21.27 -13.58
N ASP A 86 10.91 -20.02 -13.66
CA ASP A 86 10.63 -19.02 -12.64
C ASP A 86 9.21 -18.42 -12.77
N GLY A 87 8.60 -18.13 -11.63
CA GLY A 87 7.29 -17.49 -11.55
C GLY A 87 7.34 -15.97 -11.83
N VAL A 88 6.35 -15.48 -12.56
CA VAL A 88 6.13 -14.07 -12.88
C VAL A 88 4.73 -13.61 -12.45
N ILE A 89 4.64 -12.36 -12.01
CA ILE A 89 3.44 -11.79 -11.39
C ILE A 89 2.79 -10.78 -12.34
N ALA A 90 1.47 -10.82 -12.47
CA ALA A 90 0.68 -9.91 -13.28
C ALA A 90 0.88 -8.44 -12.85
N GLY A 91 1.03 -7.54 -13.83
CA GLY A 91 1.21 -6.10 -13.62
C GLY A 91 2.65 -5.66 -13.35
N THR A 92 3.59 -6.60 -13.22
CA THR A 92 5.04 -6.31 -13.18
C THR A 92 5.57 -5.90 -14.54
N LEU A 93 6.71 -5.20 -14.59
CA LEU A 93 7.28 -4.67 -15.84
C LEU A 93 8.49 -5.49 -16.28
N ALA A 94 8.46 -6.02 -17.50
CA ALA A 94 9.64 -6.61 -18.12
C ALA A 94 10.61 -5.50 -18.54
N LEU A 95 11.82 -5.47 -17.99
CA LEU A 95 12.80 -4.42 -18.29
C LEU A 95 13.67 -4.78 -19.49
N THR A 96 14.42 -5.88 -19.37
CA THR A 96 15.42 -6.30 -20.35
C THR A 96 15.20 -7.75 -20.75
N GLY A 97 15.25 -8.04 -22.04
CA GLY A 97 14.96 -9.38 -22.57
C GLY A 97 13.46 -9.64 -22.76
N GLY A 98 13.13 -10.42 -23.79
CA GLY A 98 11.78 -10.93 -24.01
C GLY A 98 11.69 -12.39 -23.60
N PHE A 99 10.49 -12.84 -23.21
CA PHE A 99 10.29 -14.21 -22.77
C PHE A 99 8.91 -14.73 -23.20
N VAL A 100 8.79 -16.06 -23.20
CA VAL A 100 7.52 -16.76 -23.35
C VAL A 100 7.16 -17.36 -22.00
N MET A 101 5.93 -17.10 -21.54
CA MET A 101 5.40 -17.62 -20.29
C MET A 101 4.16 -18.46 -20.53
N ARG A 102 3.89 -19.40 -19.62
CA ARG A 102 2.62 -20.12 -19.54
C ARG A 102 1.73 -19.46 -18.49
N ALA A 103 0.49 -19.15 -18.86
CA ALA A 103 -0.50 -18.62 -17.93
C ALA A 103 -0.87 -19.68 -16.87
N GLU A 104 -0.76 -19.34 -15.59
CA GLU A 104 -1.19 -20.22 -14.48
C GLU A 104 -2.48 -19.69 -13.85
N LYS A 105 -2.53 -18.40 -13.48
CA LYS A 105 -3.72 -17.77 -12.89
C LYS A 105 -4.14 -16.57 -13.73
N VAL A 106 -5.42 -16.54 -14.10
CA VAL A 106 -5.99 -15.53 -14.99
C VAL A 106 -7.15 -14.78 -14.33
N GLY A 107 -7.43 -13.57 -14.82
CA GLY A 107 -8.54 -12.75 -14.32
C GLY A 107 -8.50 -12.50 -12.81
N ARG A 108 -9.55 -12.94 -12.10
CA ARG A 108 -9.74 -12.68 -10.66
C ARG A 108 -8.80 -13.48 -9.77
N GLU A 109 -8.17 -14.52 -10.30
CA GLU A 109 -7.25 -15.37 -9.55
C GLU A 109 -5.83 -14.80 -9.48
N THR A 110 -5.52 -13.80 -10.30
CA THR A 110 -4.23 -13.10 -10.28
C THR A 110 -3.98 -12.42 -8.93
N LEU A 111 -2.73 -12.39 -8.49
CA LEU A 111 -2.29 -11.70 -7.27
C LEU A 111 -2.75 -10.23 -7.26
N LEU A 112 -2.58 -9.52 -8.38
CA LEU A 112 -3.02 -8.14 -8.51
C LEU A 112 -4.53 -7.99 -8.31
N ALA A 113 -5.35 -8.86 -8.91
CA ALA A 113 -6.81 -8.83 -8.74
C ALA A 113 -7.22 -9.13 -7.29
N GLN A 114 -6.53 -10.05 -6.61
CA GLN A 114 -6.77 -10.34 -5.20
C GLN A 114 -6.44 -9.15 -4.31
N ILE A 115 -5.31 -8.45 -4.56
CA ILE A 115 -4.94 -7.22 -3.84
C ILE A 115 -6.02 -6.15 -4.04
N VAL A 116 -6.44 -5.90 -5.28
CA VAL A 116 -7.51 -4.93 -5.57
C VAL A 116 -8.82 -5.30 -4.86
N GLN A 117 -9.19 -6.58 -4.85
CA GLN A 117 -10.40 -7.06 -4.17
C GLN A 117 -10.30 -6.87 -2.65
N MET A 118 -9.17 -7.22 -2.03
CA MET A 118 -8.93 -7.05 -0.59
C MET A 118 -9.02 -5.57 -0.19
N VAL A 119 -8.40 -4.67 -0.96
CA VAL A 119 -8.47 -3.23 -0.74
C VAL A 119 -9.91 -2.72 -0.91
N ALA A 120 -10.62 -3.17 -1.94
CA ALA A 120 -12.01 -2.80 -2.17
C ALA A 120 -12.97 -3.31 -1.08
N THR A 121 -12.69 -4.47 -0.46
CA THR A 121 -13.43 -4.95 0.70
C THR A 121 -13.09 -4.16 1.96
N ALA A 122 -11.83 -3.80 2.18
CA ALA A 122 -11.40 -2.99 3.32
C ALA A 122 -12.04 -1.60 3.30
N GLN A 123 -12.08 -0.94 2.13
CA GLN A 123 -12.73 0.37 1.95
C GLN A 123 -14.25 0.34 2.13
N ARG A 124 -14.89 -0.82 1.94
CA ARG A 124 -16.34 -1.00 2.16
C ARG A 124 -16.69 -1.31 3.62
N SER A 125 -15.71 -1.61 4.46
CA SER A 125 -15.94 -1.76 5.89
C SER A 125 -16.31 -0.39 6.49
N ARG A 126 -17.50 -0.32 7.10
CA ARG A 126 -18.08 0.93 7.61
C ARG A 126 -17.16 1.57 8.66
N ALA A 127 -16.90 2.86 8.50
CA ALA A 127 -16.21 3.68 9.48
C ALA A 127 -17.03 3.75 10.80
N PRO A 128 -16.42 3.50 11.97
CA PRO A 128 -17.02 3.49 13.30
C PRO A 128 -17.12 4.88 13.94
N ILE A 129 -16.97 5.98 13.20
CA ILE A 129 -16.99 7.34 13.79
C ILE A 129 -18.38 7.78 14.25
N GLN A 130 -19.43 7.15 13.71
CA GLN A 130 -20.82 7.41 14.11
C GLN A 130 -21.20 6.69 15.41
N ARG A 131 -20.40 5.71 15.86
CA ARG A 131 -20.79 4.80 16.95
C ARG A 131 -20.82 5.47 18.32
N LEU A 132 -19.92 6.40 18.64
CA LEU A 132 -19.91 7.02 19.97
C LEU A 132 -21.12 7.92 20.19
N ALA A 133 -21.43 8.81 19.23
CA ALA A 133 -22.61 9.65 19.30
C ALA A 133 -23.91 8.82 19.23
N ASP A 134 -23.97 7.83 18.33
CA ASP A 134 -25.14 6.94 18.20
C ASP A 134 -25.34 6.06 19.44
N GLN A 135 -24.26 5.63 20.11
CA GLN A 135 -24.34 4.82 21.33
C GLN A 135 -24.80 5.65 22.53
N VAL A 136 -24.30 6.88 22.68
CA VAL A 136 -24.78 7.80 23.71
C VAL A 136 -26.25 8.16 23.45
N ALA A 137 -26.61 8.50 22.21
CA ALA A 137 -28.00 8.79 21.83
C ALA A 137 -28.92 7.57 22.03
N GLY A 138 -28.43 6.36 21.75
CA GLY A 138 -29.16 5.10 21.91
C GLY A 138 -29.59 4.80 23.35
N TRP A 139 -28.81 5.26 24.34
CA TRP A 139 -29.19 5.18 25.76
C TRP A 139 -29.90 6.44 26.28
N PHE A 140 -29.50 7.61 25.79
CA PHE A 140 -30.01 8.90 26.23
C PHE A 140 -31.48 9.12 25.82
N VAL A 141 -31.84 8.82 24.57
CA VAL A 141 -33.20 9.05 24.04
C VAL A 141 -34.26 8.24 24.81
N PRO A 142 -34.09 6.91 25.04
CA PRO A 142 -35.04 6.16 25.86
C PRO A 142 -35.14 6.67 27.29
N GLY A 143 -34.02 7.10 27.89
CA GLY A 143 -34.00 7.66 29.25
C GLY A 143 -34.81 8.95 29.37
N VAL A 144 -34.64 9.88 28.44
CA VAL A 144 -35.40 11.14 28.41
C VAL A 144 -36.89 10.89 28.20
N VAL A 145 -37.27 9.97 27.31
CA VAL A 145 -38.66 9.59 27.08
C VAL A 145 -39.29 8.97 28.33
N ALA A 146 -38.56 8.11 29.04
CA ALA A 146 -39.02 7.52 30.29
C ALA A 146 -39.23 8.59 31.38
N ILE A 147 -38.32 9.55 31.52
CA ILE A 147 -38.45 10.66 32.50
C ILE A 147 -39.63 11.57 32.12
N ALA A 148 -39.81 11.88 30.84
CA ALA A 148 -40.95 12.69 30.37
C ALA A 148 -42.29 11.99 30.63
N ALA A 149 -42.36 10.67 30.43
CA ALA A 149 -43.54 9.87 30.74
C ALA A 149 -43.81 9.83 32.26
N LEU A 150 -42.77 9.67 33.08
CA LEU A 150 -42.90 9.72 34.54
C LEU A 150 -43.40 11.09 35.01
N ALA A 151 -42.84 12.18 34.47
CA ALA A 151 -43.29 13.54 34.78
C ALA A 151 -44.77 13.76 34.42
N PHE A 152 -45.20 13.24 33.26
CA PHE A 152 -46.60 13.27 32.84
C PHE A 152 -47.52 12.55 33.82
N VAL A 153 -47.17 11.31 34.21
CA VAL A 153 -47.97 10.51 35.15
C VAL A 153 -48.05 11.17 36.52
N LEU A 154 -46.93 11.69 37.03
CA LEU A 154 -46.87 12.29 38.35
C LEU A 154 -47.74 13.56 38.44
N TRP A 155 -47.70 14.41 37.41
CA TRP A 155 -48.53 15.63 37.35
C TRP A 155 -50.00 15.33 37.07
N MET A 156 -50.30 14.20 36.42
CA MET A 156 -51.69 13.77 36.28
C MET A 156 -52.28 13.28 37.62
N LEU A 157 -51.46 12.68 38.49
CA LEU A 157 -51.92 12.18 39.79
C LEU A 157 -52.01 13.27 40.88
N VAL A 158 -51.02 14.16 40.97
CA VAL A 158 -50.87 15.12 42.08
C VAL A 158 -51.06 16.59 41.65
N GLY A 159 -51.16 16.86 40.35
CA GLY A 159 -51.20 18.22 39.82
C GLY A 159 -52.50 18.99 40.11
N PRO A 160 -52.42 20.34 40.10
CA PRO A 160 -53.60 21.21 40.21
C PRO A 160 -54.50 21.11 38.98
N GLU A 161 -55.79 21.44 39.13
CA GLU A 161 -56.70 21.52 37.98
C GLU A 161 -56.38 22.76 37.11
N PRO A 162 -56.32 22.63 35.77
CA PRO A 162 -56.57 21.45 34.93
C PRO A 162 -55.33 20.53 34.78
N ARG A 163 -55.45 19.30 35.30
CA ARG A 163 -54.32 18.36 35.44
C ARG A 163 -53.65 17.97 34.12
N PHE A 164 -54.46 17.78 33.08
CA PHE A 164 -53.97 17.36 31.76
C PHE A 164 -53.03 18.41 31.14
N SER A 165 -53.39 19.69 31.22
CA SER A 165 -52.59 20.79 30.66
C SER A 165 -51.24 20.92 31.37
N TYR A 166 -51.24 20.82 32.71
CA TYR A 166 -50.00 20.87 33.49
C TYR A 166 -49.11 19.64 33.24
N ALA A 167 -49.68 18.44 33.16
CA ALA A 167 -48.94 17.22 32.85
C ALA A 167 -48.28 17.26 31.46
N LEU A 168 -49.02 17.73 30.45
CA LEU A 168 -48.51 17.87 29.08
C LEU A 168 -47.39 18.93 29.01
N MET A 169 -47.56 20.09 29.66
CA MET A 169 -46.52 21.12 29.72
C MET A 169 -45.24 20.61 30.38
N ALA A 170 -45.35 19.83 31.47
CA ALA A 170 -44.19 19.27 32.15
C ALA A 170 -43.44 18.26 31.26
N ALA A 171 -44.15 17.34 30.61
CA ALA A 171 -43.55 16.35 29.71
C ALA A 171 -42.84 17.00 28.51
N VAL A 172 -43.49 17.97 27.87
CA VAL A 172 -42.91 18.71 26.73
C VAL A 172 -41.69 19.53 27.18
N SER A 173 -41.74 20.18 28.35
CA SER A 173 -40.60 20.93 28.89
C SER A 173 -39.38 20.04 29.12
N VAL A 174 -39.57 18.83 29.66
CA VAL A 174 -38.49 17.85 29.84
C VAL A 174 -37.86 17.48 28.49
N LEU A 175 -38.68 17.22 27.46
CA LEU A 175 -38.19 16.88 26.11
C LEU A 175 -37.42 18.04 25.47
N ILE A 176 -37.89 19.28 25.62
CA ILE A 176 -37.24 20.48 25.06
C ILE A 176 -35.88 20.72 25.72
N ILE A 177 -35.83 20.67 27.05
CA ILE A 177 -34.59 20.92 27.82
C ILE A 177 -33.55 19.83 27.57
N ALA A 178 -33.99 18.60 27.30
CA ALA A 178 -33.11 17.47 27.06
C ALA A 178 -32.44 17.46 25.68
N CYS A 179 -32.75 18.40 24.79
CA CYS A 179 -32.19 18.42 23.42
C CYS A 179 -30.65 18.52 23.45
N PRO A 180 -29.91 17.48 22.98
CA PRO A 180 -28.46 17.42 23.13
C PRO A 180 -27.73 18.18 22.00
N CYS A 181 -28.08 19.44 21.78
CA CYS A 181 -27.55 20.27 20.67
C CYS A 181 -26.01 20.31 20.62
N ALA A 182 -25.36 20.30 21.79
CA ALA A 182 -23.90 20.33 21.89
C ALA A 182 -23.22 18.99 21.55
N LEU A 183 -23.92 17.86 21.76
CA LEU A 183 -23.35 16.53 21.58
C LEU A 183 -23.00 16.28 20.11
N GLY A 184 -23.84 16.75 19.18
CA GLY A 184 -23.61 16.61 17.73
C GLY A 184 -22.44 17.42 17.18
N LEU A 185 -21.99 18.45 17.91
CA LEU A 185 -20.91 19.34 17.50
C LEU A 185 -19.59 19.05 18.22
N ALA A 186 -19.61 18.39 19.37
CA ALA A 186 -18.42 18.10 20.16
C ALA A 186 -17.35 17.35 19.33
N THR A 187 -17.72 16.24 18.69
CA THR A 187 -16.77 15.40 17.93
C THR A 187 -16.18 16.11 16.71
N PRO A 188 -16.98 16.74 15.80
CA PRO A 188 -16.42 17.46 14.66
C PRO A 188 -15.47 18.61 15.05
N MET A 189 -15.77 19.35 16.13
CA MET A 189 -14.92 20.45 16.57
C MET A 189 -13.56 19.96 17.06
N SER A 190 -13.55 18.91 17.90
CA SER A 190 -12.29 18.33 18.41
C SER A 190 -11.41 17.79 17.28
N ILE A 191 -12.01 17.12 16.30
CA ILE A 191 -11.29 16.57 15.14
C ILE A 191 -10.76 17.70 14.26
N MET A 192 -11.56 18.74 13.98
CA MET A 192 -11.14 19.86 13.15
C MET A 192 -9.93 20.59 13.74
N VAL A 193 -9.94 20.84 15.05
CA VAL A 193 -8.80 21.45 15.75
C VAL A 193 -7.60 20.51 15.78
N GLY A 194 -7.82 19.21 16.01
CA GLY A 194 -6.75 18.20 16.00
C GLY A 194 -6.04 18.10 14.66
N VAL A 195 -6.78 18.04 13.55
CA VAL A 195 -6.21 18.03 12.19
C VAL A 195 -5.48 19.34 11.89
N GLY A 196 -6.06 20.49 12.28
CA GLY A 196 -5.42 21.79 12.10
C GLY A 196 -4.07 21.89 12.81
N ARG A 197 -3.98 21.39 14.05
CA ARG A 197 -2.71 21.32 14.79
C ARG A 197 -1.73 20.31 14.21
N GLY A 198 -2.20 19.13 13.79
CA GLY A 198 -1.35 18.12 13.15
C GLY A 198 -0.68 18.66 11.87
N ALA A 199 -1.43 19.40 11.06
CA ALA A 199 -0.91 20.02 9.84
C ALA A 199 0.21 21.04 10.12
N GLN A 200 0.12 21.80 11.21
CA GLN A 200 1.18 22.73 11.64
C GLN A 200 2.48 21.99 12.03
N ALA A 201 2.38 20.73 12.45
CA ALA A 201 3.51 19.86 12.77
C ALA A 201 3.98 18.99 11.59
N GLY A 202 3.48 19.24 10.36
CA GLY A 202 3.82 18.44 9.18
C GLY A 202 3.13 17.07 9.11
N VAL A 203 2.15 16.81 9.97
CA VAL A 203 1.37 15.56 9.98
C VAL A 203 0.06 15.76 9.24
N LEU A 204 -0.03 15.21 8.02
CA LEU A 204 -1.23 15.30 7.20
C LEU A 204 -2.18 14.12 7.45
N VAL A 205 -3.24 14.37 8.20
CA VAL A 205 -4.25 13.36 8.54
C VAL A 205 -5.36 13.36 7.48
N LYS A 206 -5.42 12.30 6.67
CA LYS A 206 -6.40 12.18 5.56
C LYS A 206 -7.81 11.80 6.00
N ASN A 207 -7.95 11.13 7.15
CA ASN A 207 -9.22 10.65 7.68
C ASN A 207 -9.31 10.92 9.18
N ALA A 208 -10.42 11.54 9.62
CA ALA A 208 -10.75 11.78 11.02
C ALA A 208 -10.67 10.50 11.89
N GLU A 209 -11.10 9.37 11.34
CA GLU A 209 -11.05 8.06 12.00
C GLU A 209 -9.63 7.60 12.29
N ALA A 210 -8.66 8.00 11.46
CA ALA A 210 -7.27 7.65 11.69
C ALA A 210 -6.76 8.27 13.01
N LEU A 211 -7.25 9.46 13.36
CA LEU A 211 -6.89 10.13 14.61
C LEU A 211 -7.41 9.37 15.84
N GLU A 212 -8.66 8.93 15.81
CA GLU A 212 -9.27 8.16 16.90
C GLU A 212 -8.66 6.76 17.03
N ARG A 213 -8.37 6.10 15.91
CA ARG A 213 -7.74 4.77 15.95
C ARG A 213 -6.30 4.84 16.42
N LEU A 214 -5.56 5.90 16.07
CA LEU A 214 -4.16 6.08 16.47
C LEU A 214 -3.99 6.09 17.98
N GLU A 215 -4.99 6.58 18.74
CA GLU A 215 -5.04 6.52 20.21
C GLU A 215 -4.94 5.08 20.75
N ARG A 216 -5.48 4.10 20.01
CA ARG A 216 -5.52 2.68 20.43
C ARG A 216 -4.40 1.85 19.83
N VAL A 217 -3.57 2.41 18.95
CA VAL A 217 -2.47 1.69 18.34
C VAL A 217 -1.35 1.52 19.37
N SER A 218 -1.02 0.27 19.69
CA SER A 218 0.08 -0.09 20.60
C SER A 218 1.32 -0.61 19.86
N VAL A 219 1.16 -1.05 18.61
CA VAL A 219 2.22 -1.65 17.81
C VAL A 219 2.34 -0.88 16.50
N LEU A 220 3.54 -0.39 16.21
CA LEU A 220 3.90 0.24 14.95
C LEU A 220 4.79 -0.71 14.16
N VAL A 221 4.29 -1.19 13.02
CA VAL A 221 5.10 -1.91 12.04
C VAL A 221 5.54 -0.89 10.99
N VAL A 222 6.84 -0.74 10.81
CA VAL A 222 7.41 0.28 9.92
C VAL A 222 8.05 -0.42 8.73
N ASP A 223 7.77 0.10 7.54
CA ASP A 223 8.53 -0.30 6.36
C ASP A 223 9.97 0.21 6.46
N LYS A 224 10.93 -0.56 5.96
CA LYS A 224 12.34 -0.17 6.07
C LYS A 224 12.71 0.81 4.96
N THR A 225 12.50 0.39 3.71
CA THR A 225 13.04 1.08 2.55
C THR A 225 12.20 2.33 2.23
N GLY A 226 12.82 3.52 2.23
CA GLY A 226 12.10 4.77 1.92
C GLY A 226 11.21 5.31 3.04
N THR A 227 11.12 4.61 4.18
CA THR A 227 10.49 5.11 5.42
C THR A 227 11.52 5.29 6.53
N LEU A 228 12.25 4.23 6.91
CA LEU A 228 13.37 4.33 7.85
C LEU A 228 14.68 4.72 7.14
N THR A 229 14.81 4.37 5.86
CA THR A 229 15.99 4.69 5.05
C THR A 229 15.70 5.78 4.03
N GLU A 230 16.75 6.46 3.57
CA GLU A 230 16.67 7.50 2.53
C GLU A 230 16.25 6.96 1.15
N GLY A 231 16.10 5.64 1.00
CA GLY A 231 15.71 5.00 -0.27
C GLY A 231 16.77 5.10 -1.37
N ARG A 232 17.99 5.57 -1.05
CA ARG A 232 19.10 5.70 -1.97
C ARG A 232 20.32 4.93 -1.46
N PRO A 233 20.99 4.13 -2.29
CA PRO A 233 22.23 3.47 -1.89
C PRO A 233 23.34 4.49 -1.64
N ARG A 234 24.10 4.29 -0.57
CA ARG A 234 25.34 5.02 -0.29
C ARG A 234 26.41 4.05 0.16
N VAL A 235 27.64 4.28 -0.27
CA VAL A 235 28.81 3.56 0.25
C VAL A 235 29.08 4.01 1.69
N THR A 236 29.04 3.08 2.64
CA THR A 236 29.24 3.36 4.07
C THR A 236 30.61 2.93 4.59
N GLU A 237 31.12 1.81 4.11
CA GLU A 237 32.40 1.25 4.57
C GLU A 237 33.18 0.66 3.39
N THR A 238 34.46 1.00 3.32
CA THR A 238 35.42 0.32 2.46
C THR A 238 36.34 -0.51 3.34
N ARG A 239 36.52 -1.79 2.99
CA ARG A 239 37.47 -2.67 3.69
C ARG A 239 38.58 -3.06 2.71
N PRO A 240 39.85 -2.85 3.07
CA PRO A 240 40.96 -3.42 2.30
C PRO A 240 40.91 -4.95 2.42
N GLY A 241 40.93 -5.62 1.26
CA GLY A 241 40.86 -7.08 1.17
C GLY A 241 42.18 -7.65 0.65
N CYS A 242 42.87 -8.39 1.53
CA CYS A 242 44.05 -9.24 1.35
C CYS A 242 45.45 -8.62 1.56
N HIS A 243 46.20 -9.31 2.44
CA HIS A 243 47.65 -9.42 2.40
C HIS A 243 48.01 -10.45 1.30
N ASP A 244 49.06 -10.15 0.55
CA ASP A 244 49.76 -10.99 -0.43
C ASP A 244 48.99 -11.39 -1.69
N TRP A 245 49.04 -10.52 -2.72
CA TRP A 245 49.40 -10.94 -4.07
C TRP A 245 50.41 -9.94 -4.64
N ASN A 246 51.51 -10.48 -5.18
CA ASN A 246 52.62 -9.73 -5.77
C ASN A 246 52.16 -8.68 -6.80
N ASP A 247 52.87 -7.56 -6.78
CA ASP A 247 53.05 -6.55 -7.82
C ASP A 247 51.81 -6.17 -8.66
N HIS A 248 51.31 -4.96 -8.36
CA HIS A 248 50.34 -4.13 -9.10
C HIS A 248 48.84 -4.32 -8.76
N GLY A 249 48.34 -3.55 -7.80
CA GLY A 249 46.91 -3.19 -7.73
C GLY A 249 46.29 -3.24 -6.32
N PHE A 250 45.83 -2.09 -5.82
CA PHE A 250 45.02 -2.00 -4.60
C PHE A 250 43.58 -2.47 -4.88
N SER A 251 43.11 -3.50 -4.17
CA SER A 251 41.70 -3.92 -4.18
C SER A 251 40.96 -3.39 -2.93
N GLN A 252 39.77 -2.82 -3.11
CA GLN A 252 38.87 -2.50 -1.98
C GLN A 252 37.51 -3.16 -2.18
N GLY A 253 37.00 -3.78 -1.13
CA GLY A 253 35.63 -4.28 -1.07
C GLY A 253 34.71 -3.33 -0.32
N PHE A 254 33.42 -3.32 -0.66
CA PHE A 254 32.42 -2.44 -0.06
C PHE A 254 31.26 -3.22 0.56
N LYS A 255 30.67 -2.66 1.60
CA LYS A 255 29.41 -3.12 2.22
C LYS A 255 28.33 -2.05 1.99
N SER A 256 27.19 -2.45 1.45
CA SER A 256 26.02 -1.56 1.31
C SER A 256 25.04 -1.75 2.46
N ASP A 257 24.35 -0.67 2.86
CA ASP A 257 23.47 -0.63 4.02
C ASP A 257 22.01 -1.06 3.71
N HIS A 258 21.81 -1.87 2.67
CA HIS A 258 20.51 -2.43 2.33
C HIS A 258 20.29 -3.80 2.99
N ALA A 259 19.05 -4.12 3.39
CA ALA A 259 18.77 -5.49 3.85
C ALA A 259 18.91 -6.44 2.65
N GLY A 260 19.84 -7.38 2.76
CA GLY A 260 20.35 -8.17 1.63
C GLY A 260 21.71 -7.72 1.08
N GLY A 261 22.41 -6.80 1.76
CA GLY A 261 23.68 -6.20 1.33
C GLY A 261 24.67 -7.22 0.74
N ALA A 262 24.82 -7.21 -0.58
CA ALA A 262 25.80 -8.00 -1.27
C ALA A 262 27.19 -7.38 -1.05
N HIS A 263 28.16 -8.22 -0.68
CA HIS A 263 29.58 -7.87 -0.67
C HIS A 263 30.07 -7.81 -2.12
N VAL A 264 30.43 -6.62 -2.58
CA VAL A 264 31.08 -6.44 -3.89
C VAL A 264 32.55 -6.14 -3.62
N VAL A 265 33.44 -7.03 -4.08
CA VAL A 265 34.89 -6.86 -4.02
C VAL A 265 35.37 -6.47 -5.40
N LEU A 266 35.98 -5.29 -5.53
CA LEU A 266 36.56 -4.80 -6.77
C LEU A 266 38.08 -4.74 -6.62
N CYS A 267 38.78 -5.40 -7.54
CA CYS A 267 40.24 -5.58 -7.46
C CYS A 267 41.07 -4.54 -8.24
N ASP A 268 40.42 -3.52 -8.79
CA ASP A 268 41.09 -2.45 -9.52
C ASP A 268 40.68 -1.10 -8.88
N GLY A 269 41.55 -0.08 -8.97
CA GLY A 269 41.48 1.24 -8.35
C GLY A 269 40.25 2.10 -8.70
N SER A 270 39.17 1.51 -9.20
CA SER A 270 37.87 2.12 -9.55
C SER A 270 37.04 2.57 -8.32
N VAL A 271 37.55 2.32 -7.11
CA VAL A 271 36.93 2.59 -5.81
C VAL A 271 36.53 4.06 -5.64
N ALA A 272 37.39 4.98 -6.06
CA ALA A 272 37.13 6.42 -5.93
C ALA A 272 35.99 6.89 -6.86
N PHE A 273 35.86 6.30 -8.06
CA PHE A 273 34.85 6.69 -9.05
C PHE A 273 33.44 6.17 -8.69
N LEU A 274 33.38 4.96 -8.14
CA LEU A 274 32.12 4.34 -7.69
C LEU A 274 31.58 4.98 -6.41
N SER A 275 32.44 5.46 -5.50
CA SER A 275 32.01 6.13 -4.27
C SER A 275 31.16 7.40 -4.52
N THR A 276 31.34 8.02 -5.69
CA THR A 276 30.70 9.30 -6.05
C THR A 276 29.51 9.12 -7.01
N ASN A 277 29.43 8.01 -7.77
CA ASN A 277 28.47 7.81 -8.86
C ASN A 277 27.98 6.34 -9.01
N ILE A 278 27.76 5.59 -7.93
CA ILE A 278 26.99 4.34 -8.04
C ILE A 278 25.52 4.69 -8.28
N ASP A 279 25.11 4.63 -9.55
CA ASP A 279 23.72 4.38 -9.91
C ASP A 279 23.42 2.87 -9.74
N TYR A 280 22.17 2.57 -9.43
CA TYR A 280 21.65 1.27 -9.05
C TYR A 280 21.90 0.17 -10.10
N LEU A 281 21.91 0.54 -11.38
CA LEU A 281 22.27 -0.33 -12.51
C LEU A 281 23.73 -0.82 -12.45
N THR A 282 24.65 0.03 -11.98
CA THR A 282 26.06 -0.32 -11.81
C THR A 282 26.24 -1.32 -10.66
N TYR A 283 25.44 -1.20 -9.60
CA TYR A 283 25.45 -2.14 -8.47
C TYR A 283 24.98 -3.56 -8.87
N GLN A 284 23.93 -3.69 -9.69
CA GLN A 284 23.47 -5.00 -10.17
C GLN A 284 24.47 -5.68 -11.11
N ARG A 285 25.11 -4.94 -12.03
CA ARG A 285 26.16 -5.50 -12.91
C ARG A 285 27.33 -6.07 -12.12
N LEU A 286 27.61 -5.52 -10.95
CA LEU A 286 28.66 -5.99 -10.05
C LEU A 286 28.21 -7.20 -9.21
N GLY A 287 26.95 -7.24 -8.78
CA GLY A 287 26.38 -8.35 -8.00
C GLY A 287 26.12 -9.64 -8.80
N GLU A 288 25.84 -9.56 -10.10
CA GLU A 288 25.65 -10.74 -10.97
C GLU A 288 26.96 -11.43 -11.38
N ARG A 289 28.13 -10.83 -11.14
CA ARG A 289 29.45 -11.39 -11.51
C ARG A 289 30.09 -12.12 -10.32
N ARG A 290 29.56 -13.30 -10.01
CA ARG A 290 30.01 -14.15 -8.88
C ARG A 290 31.34 -14.91 -9.12
N ASP A 291 31.93 -14.80 -10.31
CA ASP A 291 32.93 -15.79 -10.79
C ASP A 291 34.34 -15.23 -11.05
N GLY A 292 34.72 -14.06 -10.52
CA GLY A 292 36.13 -13.64 -10.42
C GLY A 292 36.90 -13.46 -11.74
N GLN A 293 36.23 -13.34 -12.90
CA GLN A 293 36.88 -13.06 -14.18
C GLN A 293 37.18 -11.55 -14.34
N PRO A 294 38.40 -11.15 -14.72
CA PRO A 294 38.77 -9.75 -14.90
C PRO A 294 38.02 -9.10 -16.06
N VAL A 295 37.83 -7.78 -15.95
CA VAL A 295 37.21 -6.95 -16.99
C VAL A 295 38.14 -6.90 -18.20
N GLY A 296 37.80 -7.62 -19.26
CA GLY A 296 38.34 -7.32 -20.58
C GLY A 296 37.83 -5.94 -21.02
N GLU A 297 38.73 -5.11 -21.53
CA GLU A 297 38.44 -3.77 -22.07
C GLU A 297 37.31 -3.81 -23.10
N TYR A 298 36.18 -3.16 -22.80
CA TYR A 298 35.26 -2.51 -23.76
C TYR A 298 34.42 -1.44 -23.07
#